data_AF-U2TAG6-F1
#
_entry.id   AF-U2TAG6-F1
#
_cell.length_a   1.000
_cell.length_b   1.000
_cell.length_c   1.000
_cell.angle_alpha   90.00
_cell.angle_beta   90.00
_cell.angle_gamma   90.00
#
_symmetry.space_group_name_H-M   'P 1'
#
loop_
_entity.id
_entity.type
_entity.pdbx_description
1 polymer ?
#
loop_
_entity_poly.entity_id
_entity_poly.type
_entity_poly.pdbx_seq_one_letter_code
_entity_poly.pdbx_strand_id
1 'polypeptide(L)'
;MNYKFQGGKMFEEFLEKCLRYENLYILEETGDREKIKRISKRHGKVTEASVLLFDFGTKRTTINEIYFNSQGYFIIRDQKRLRLEKFK
;
A
#
# COMPACT_ATOMS: atom_id res chain seq x y z
N MET A 1 -12.38 -9.78 -1.02
CA MET A 1 -12.38 -10.47 0.29
C MET A 1 -13.20 -9.65 1.28
N ASN A 2 -14.16 -10.26 1.99
CA ASN A 2 -14.94 -9.58 3.04
C ASN A 2 -14.36 -9.96 4.40
N TYR A 3 -13.46 -9.15 4.93
CA TYR A 3 -12.97 -9.34 6.29
C TYR A 3 -14.03 -8.81 7.29
N LYS A 4 -14.80 -9.72 7.90
CA LYS A 4 -15.66 -9.39 9.05
C LYS A 4 -14.83 -9.47 10.33
N PHE A 5 -14.22 -8.36 10.74
CA PHE A 5 -13.54 -8.29 12.03
C PHE A 5 -14.56 -8.07 13.16
N GLN A 6 -14.93 -9.13 13.87
CA GLN A 6 -15.74 -9.06 15.09
C GLN A 6 -14.80 -9.03 16.32
N GLY A 7 -14.30 -7.86 16.68
CA GLY A 7 -13.51 -7.64 17.91
C GLY A 7 -12.13 -7.02 17.67
N GLY A 8 -11.79 -6.00 18.48
CA GLY A 8 -10.54 -5.23 18.34
C GLY A 8 -9.26 -6.08 18.43
N LYS A 9 -9.28 -7.15 19.24
CA LYS A 9 -8.14 -8.05 19.44
C LYS A 9 -7.74 -8.81 18.16
N MET A 10 -8.71 -9.27 17.38
CA MET A 10 -8.46 -10.02 16.14
C MET A 10 -7.91 -9.13 15.02
N PHE A 11 -8.28 -7.84 15.01
CA PHE A 11 -7.76 -6.90 14.02
C PHE A 11 -6.32 -6.48 14.33
N GLU A 12 -5.99 -6.24 15.59
CA GLU A 12 -4.61 -5.96 16.00
C GLU A 12 -3.69 -7.15 15.72
N GLU A 13 -4.10 -8.38 16.05
CA GLU A 13 -3.39 -9.61 15.70
C GLU A 13 -3.24 -9.82 14.19
N PHE A 14 -4.20 -9.31 13.39
CA PHE A 14 -4.08 -9.31 11.93
C PHE A 14 -3.03 -8.29 11.46
N LEU A 15 -3.03 -7.08 12.03
CA LEU A 15 -2.05 -6.05 11.68
C LEU A 15 -0.61 -6.45 12.01
N GLU A 16 -0.39 -7.25 13.05
CA GLU A 16 0.94 -7.80 13.38
C GLU A 16 1.51 -8.68 12.26
N LYS A 17 0.67 -9.23 11.39
CA LYS A 17 1.08 -10.06 10.24
C LYS A 17 1.27 -9.24 8.96
N CYS A 18 0.87 -7.97 8.96
CA CYS A 18 0.95 -7.08 7.80
C CYS A 18 2.32 -6.38 7.75
N LEU A 19 2.85 -6.17 6.54
CA LEU A 19 4.03 -5.34 6.34
C LEU A 19 3.71 -3.89 6.75
N ARG A 20 4.60 -3.28 7.53
CA ARG A 20 4.36 -1.95 8.09
C ARG A 20 5.52 -0.98 7.90
N TYR A 21 5.18 0.30 7.80
CA TYR A 21 6.11 1.42 7.84
C TYR A 21 5.48 2.55 8.68
N GLU A 22 6.09 2.86 9.82
CA GLU A 22 5.53 3.78 10.82
C GLU A 22 4.09 3.35 11.23
N ASN A 23 3.09 4.21 11.04
CA ASN A 23 1.67 3.92 11.34
C ASN A 23 0.91 3.27 10.17
N LEU A 24 1.62 2.87 9.10
CA LEU A 24 1.01 2.43 7.86
C LEU A 24 1.18 0.92 7.69
N TYR A 25 0.10 0.23 7.35
CA TYR A 25 0.05 -1.22 7.19
C TYR A 25 -0.47 -1.57 5.80
N ILE A 26 0.26 -2.40 5.05
CA ILE A 26 -0.23 -2.97 3.79
C ILE A 26 -1.12 -4.15 4.14
N LEU A 27 -2.42 -4.01 3.90
CA LEU A 27 -3.39 -5.06 4.18
C LEU A 27 -3.47 -6.08 3.05
N GLU A 28 -3.39 -5.59 1.82
CA GLU A 28 -3.53 -6.39 0.62
C GLU A 28 -2.79 -5.72 -0.54
N GLU A 29 -2.27 -6.53 -1.44
CA GLU A 29 -1.81 -6.08 -2.75
C GLU A 29 -2.59 -6.82 -3.83
N THR A 30 -3.01 -6.09 -4.86
CA THR A 30 -3.77 -6.62 -5.99
C THR A 30 -3.16 -6.15 -7.31
N GLY A 31 -3.34 -6.94 -8.36
CA GLY A 31 -2.85 -6.63 -9.71
C GLY A 31 -1.41 -7.08 -9.97
N ASP A 32 -0.84 -6.59 -11.06
CA ASP A 32 0.49 -6.99 -11.57
C ASP A 32 1.46 -5.80 -11.53
N ARG A 33 2.55 -5.94 -10.77
CA ARG A 33 3.58 -4.90 -10.61
C ARG A 33 4.44 -4.71 -11.87
N GLU A 34 4.52 -5.70 -12.75
CA GLU A 34 5.36 -5.66 -13.95
C GLU A 34 4.62 -5.00 -15.12
N LYS A 35 3.30 -5.13 -15.16
CA LYS A 35 2.46 -4.50 -16.18
C LYS A 35 2.30 -3.01 -15.93
N ILE A 36 2.59 -2.22 -16.96
CA ILE A 36 2.46 -0.77 -16.92
C ILE A 36 1.08 -0.36 -17.42
N LYS A 37 0.26 0.18 -16.53
CA LYS A 37 -1.06 0.74 -16.83
C LYS A 37 -0.96 2.06 -17.61
N ARG A 38 -0.09 2.97 -17.15
CA ARG A 38 0.13 4.30 -17.78
C ARG A 38 1.44 4.94 -17.34
N ILE A 39 1.88 5.98 -18.04
CA ILE A 39 3.04 6.80 -17.65
C ILE A 39 2.56 8.16 -17.13
N SER A 40 2.86 8.46 -15.87
CA SER A 40 2.64 9.77 -15.27
C SER A 40 3.85 10.68 -15.51
N LYS A 41 3.63 11.84 -16.13
CA LYS A 41 4.69 12.85 -16.36
C LYS A 41 5.37 13.28 -15.06
N ARG A 42 4.62 13.34 -13.94
CA ARG A 42 5.13 13.83 -12.64
C ARG A 42 5.81 12.74 -11.81
N HIS A 43 5.36 11.50 -11.95
CA HIS A 43 5.70 10.44 -10.98
C HIS A 43 6.30 9.18 -11.59
N GLY A 44 6.33 9.03 -12.91
CA GLY A 44 6.91 7.86 -13.58
C GLY A 44 5.86 6.84 -13.99
N LYS A 45 6.26 5.56 -14.08
CA LYS A 45 5.40 4.49 -14.59
C LYS A 45 4.41 4.07 -13.50
N VAL A 46 3.13 4.08 -13.82
CA VAL A 46 2.04 3.54 -12.99
C VAL A 46 1.82 2.10 -13.41
N THR A 47 1.90 1.18 -12.46
CA THR A 47 1.68 -0.25 -12.70
C THR A 47 0.19 -0.58 -12.69
N GLU A 48 -0.18 -1.81 -13.07
CA GLU A 48 -1.54 -2.33 -12.88
C GLU A 48 -1.80 -2.73 -11.42
N ALA A 49 -0.77 -2.81 -10.59
CA ALA A 49 -0.89 -3.15 -9.18
C ALA A 49 -1.29 -1.97 -8.28
N SER A 50 -1.95 -2.31 -7.18
CA SER A 50 -2.34 -1.38 -6.12
C SER A 50 -2.26 -2.05 -4.75
N VAL A 51 -2.02 -1.25 -3.72
CA VAL A 51 -2.05 -1.71 -2.32
C VAL A 51 -3.24 -1.11 -1.59
N LEU A 52 -3.90 -1.94 -0.78
CA LEU A 52 -4.82 -1.49 0.25
C LEU A 52 -4.02 -1.14 1.49
N LEU A 53 -3.92 0.15 1.78
CA LEU A 53 -3.11 0.69 2.86
C LEU A 53 -4.02 1.13 4.01
N PHE A 54 -3.76 0.61 5.21
CA PHE A 54 -4.37 1.06 6.45
C PHE A 54 -3.46 2.04 7.18
N ASP A 55 -4.03 3.14 7.65
CA ASP A 55 -3.37 4.10 8.52
C ASP A 55 -3.91 3.97 9.94
N PHE A 56 -3.05 3.53 10.86
CA PHE A 56 -3.40 3.34 12.25
C PHE A 56 -3.65 4.66 12.99
N GLY A 57 -3.05 5.76 12.53
CA GLY A 57 -3.24 7.09 13.12
C GLY A 57 -4.61 7.67 12.79
N THR A 58 -5.05 7.56 11.53
CA THR A 58 -6.37 8.07 11.09
C THR A 58 -7.48 7.03 11.10
N LYS A 59 -7.15 5.75 11.31
CA LYS A 59 -8.05 4.58 11.23
C LYS A 59 -8.74 4.45 9.87
N ARG A 60 -8.09 4.89 8.79
CA ARG A 60 -8.64 4.85 7.42
C ARG A 60 -7.89 3.86 6.55
N THR A 61 -8.62 3.22 5.64
CA THR A 61 -8.06 2.43 4.54
C THR A 61 -8.12 3.22 3.24
N THR A 62 -7.09 3.10 2.41
CA THR A 62 -6.99 3.76 1.11
C THR A 62 -6.37 2.81 0.09
N ILE A 63 -6.89 2.81 -1.14
CA ILE A 63 -6.28 2.08 -2.25
C ILE A 63 -5.29 3.02 -2.93
N ASN A 64 -4.05 2.57 -3.07
CA ASN A 64 -2.97 3.36 -3.68
C ASN A 64 -2.37 2.59 -4.85
N GLU A 65 -2.31 3.22 -6.03
CA GLU A 65 -1.62 2.66 -7.19
C GLU A 65 -0.11 2.54 -6.91
N ILE A 66 0.49 1.45 -7.38
CA ILE A 66 1.92 1.24 -7.29
C ILE A 66 2.61 1.87 -8.50
N TYR A 67 3.65 2.64 -8.23
CA TYR A 67 4.52 3.28 -9.21
C TYR A 67 5.86 2.57 -9.24
N PHE A 68 6.53 2.65 -10.39
CA PHE A 68 7.86 2.09 -10.60
C PHE A 68 8.80 3.11 -11.26
N ASN A 69 10.03 3.16 -10.76
CA ASN A 69 11.16 3.87 -11.39
C ASN A 69 12.49 3.16 -11.08
N SER A 70 13.62 3.78 -11.40
CA SER A 70 14.96 3.23 -11.15
C SER A 70 15.29 2.98 -9.66
N GLN A 71 14.52 3.55 -8.73
CA GLN A 71 14.67 3.35 -7.29
C GLN A 71 13.74 2.26 -6.73
N GLY A 72 13.04 1.51 -7.60
CA GLY A 72 12.12 0.44 -7.22
C GLY A 72 10.65 0.86 -7.18
N TYR A 73 9.86 0.05 -6.46
CA TYR A 73 8.41 0.24 -6.33
C TYR A 73 8.05 1.17 -5.17
N PHE A 74 7.07 2.04 -5.40
CA PHE A 74 6.61 2.99 -4.39
C PHE A 74 5.14 3.37 -4.59
N ILE A 75 4.53 3.89 -3.54
CA ILE A 75 3.22 4.55 -3.59
C ILE A 75 3.38 6.05 -3.34
N ILE A 76 2.40 6.83 -3.78
CA ILE A 76 2.35 8.26 -3.53
C ILE A 76 1.31 8.53 -2.46
N ARG A 77 1.73 9.18 -1.38
CA ARG A 77 0.85 9.56 -0.28
C ARG A 77 1.28 10.90 0.29
N ASP A 78 0.33 11.81 0.49
CA ASP A 78 0.57 13.16 1.00
C ASP A 78 1.70 13.89 0.23
N GLN A 79 1.67 13.74 -1.10
CA GLN A 79 2.68 14.25 -2.04
C GLN A 79 4.10 13.67 -1.89
N LYS A 80 4.30 12.72 -0.97
CA LYS A 80 5.56 12.02 -0.74
C LYS A 80 5.56 10.65 -1.44
N ARG A 81 6.77 10.16 -1.74
CA ARG A 81 6.99 8.80 -2.26
C ARG A 81 7.34 7.87 -1.11
N LEU A 82 6.51 6.86 -0.89
CA LEU A 82 6.75 5.81 0.10
C LEU A 82 7.20 4.55 -0.63
N ARG A 83 8.47 4.17 -0.49
CA ARG A 83 9.02 2.96 -1.11
C ARG A 83 8.46 1.72 -0.44
N LEU A 84 8.00 0.76 -1.24
CA LEU A 84 7.43 -0.49 -0.72
C LEU A 84 8.47 -1.33 0.02
N GLU A 85 9.75 -1.24 -0.34
CA GLU A 85 10.87 -1.90 0.36
C GLU A 85 11.02 -1.48 1.83
N LYS A 86 10.47 -0.33 2.23
CA LYS A 86 10.51 0.13 3.62
C LYS A 86 9.47 -0.56 4.50
N PHE A 87 8.46 -1.19 3.90
CA PHE A 87 7.44 -1.94 4.63
C PHE A 87 8.01 -3.32 4.98
N LYS A 88 8.06 -3.65 6.27
CA LYS A 88 8.61 -4.89 6.82
C LYS A 88 7.65 -5.54 7.80
#